data_AF-A0A2G5KEM5-F1
#
_entry.id   AF-A0A2G5KEM5-F1
#
_cell.length_a   1.000
_cell.length_b   1.000
_cell.length_c   1.000
_cell.angle_alpha   90.00
_cell.angle_beta   90.00
_cell.angle_gamma   90.00
#
_symmetry.space_group_name_H-M   'P 1'
#
loop_
_entity.id
_entity.type
_entity.pdbx_description
1 polymer ?
#
loop_
_entity_poly.entity_id
_entity_poly.type
_entity_poly.pdbx_seq_one_letter_code
_entity_poly.pdbx_strand_id
1 'polypeptide(L)'
;MDVLLIAVDCNRKPYFLTRADVFGKPLLNKVFKFFQMIPVYRIRDGRSSLSKNEDVFDSCSEILGRGQALVMFPEANHNLKRRVRTLSKGFTRIVFRTLQQNPGIDLQIVPVGLNYSDATSFPDSVSVHYGKPISAGSLYDEAAIQESEKRTKIAVSNALKKLTTHIDSEEDYDRIISYLESKNLSFLMPATINENIASFERENHEIGIGSESKKRFNFFKFLISLINLPIWLVWKFLVKPKVWEAEFTGTFRYATAQVGFTVYFSLLFAVTTILVNYKMALVLVIGIFLLNKILVKWA
;
A
#
# COMPACT_ATOMS: atom_id res chain seq x y z
N MET A 1 -1.89 -3.91 1.06
CA MET A 1 -2.18 -3.78 -0.39
C MET A 1 -1.01 -3.13 -1.11
N ASP A 2 -0.41 -2.09 -0.55
CA ASP A 2 0.73 -1.33 -1.09
C ASP A 2 1.84 -2.19 -1.73
N VAL A 3 2.34 -3.19 -0.99
CA VAL A 3 3.35 -4.14 -1.49
C VAL A 3 2.91 -4.84 -2.78
N LEU A 4 1.66 -5.32 -2.82
CA LEU A 4 1.12 -6.01 -4.00
C LEU A 4 0.96 -5.05 -5.17
N LEU A 5 0.47 -3.83 -4.93
CA LEU A 5 0.31 -2.82 -5.97
C LEU A 5 1.64 -2.52 -6.65
N ILE A 6 2.69 -2.29 -5.86
CA ILE A 6 4.03 -2.06 -6.40
C ILE A 6 4.56 -3.32 -7.11
N ALA A 7 4.35 -4.51 -6.53
CA ALA A 7 4.84 -5.77 -7.11
C ALA A 7 4.25 -6.07 -8.50
N VAL A 8 2.97 -5.72 -8.74
CA VAL A 8 2.31 -5.99 -10.03
C VAL A 8 2.51 -4.88 -11.05
N ASP A 9 2.84 -3.68 -10.61
CA ASP A 9 2.95 -2.49 -11.45
C ASP A 9 4.41 -2.14 -11.79
N CYS A 10 5.38 -2.56 -10.97
CA CYS A 10 6.79 -2.35 -11.26
C CYS A 10 7.36 -3.43 -12.20
N ASN A 11 8.27 -3.04 -13.10
CA ASN A 11 8.92 -3.95 -14.04
C ASN A 11 10.13 -4.70 -13.42
N ARG A 12 10.11 -4.92 -12.11
CA ARG A 12 11.19 -5.57 -11.34
C ARG A 12 10.61 -6.58 -10.36
N LYS A 13 11.47 -7.40 -9.77
CA LYS A 13 11.12 -8.32 -8.67
C LYS A 13 11.80 -7.82 -7.39
N PRO A 14 11.24 -6.80 -6.72
CA PRO A 14 11.88 -6.21 -5.57
C PRO A 14 11.75 -7.09 -4.33
N TYR A 15 12.72 -6.99 -3.43
CA TYR A 15 12.59 -7.50 -2.07
C TYR A 15 11.87 -6.46 -1.21
N PHE A 16 11.03 -6.91 -0.28
CA PHE A 16 10.17 -6.04 0.52
C PHE A 16 10.58 -6.06 1.99
N LEU A 17 11.00 -4.91 2.52
CA LEU A 17 11.22 -4.79 3.96
C LEU A 17 9.87 -4.76 4.67
N THR A 18 9.66 -5.74 5.54
CA THR A 18 8.38 -6.03 6.19
C THR A 18 8.58 -6.09 7.70
N ARG A 19 7.62 -5.58 8.45
CA ARG A 19 7.64 -5.55 9.91
C ARG A 19 7.92 -6.93 10.51
N ALA A 20 8.83 -7.04 11.47
CA ALA A 20 9.25 -8.33 12.00
C ALA A 20 8.14 -9.12 12.74
N ASP A 21 7.14 -8.43 13.31
CA ASP A 21 6.05 -9.06 14.09
C ASP A 21 5.10 -9.94 13.25
N VAL A 22 5.06 -9.79 11.92
CA VAL A 22 4.27 -10.69 11.05
C VAL A 22 4.97 -12.02 10.84
N PHE A 23 6.29 -12.07 11.06
CA PHE A 23 7.09 -13.30 11.02
C PHE A 23 6.98 -14.06 12.33
N GLY A 24 7.21 -15.37 12.30
CA GLY A 24 7.28 -16.19 13.52
C GLY A 24 6.67 -17.58 13.39
N LYS A 25 5.75 -17.79 12.44
CA LYS A 25 5.24 -19.14 12.13
C LYS A 25 6.06 -19.76 11.00
N PRO A 26 6.57 -21.01 11.13
CA PRO A 26 7.45 -21.63 10.13
C PRO A 26 6.87 -21.66 8.71
N LEU A 27 5.56 -21.92 8.58
CA LEU A 27 4.87 -21.92 7.30
C LEU A 27 4.82 -20.51 6.69
N LEU A 28 4.49 -19.49 7.48
CA LEU A 28 4.46 -18.10 7.03
C LEU A 28 5.86 -17.62 6.61
N ASN A 29 6.90 -18.00 7.36
CA ASN A 29 8.28 -17.63 7.02
C ASN A 29 8.71 -18.20 5.66
N LYS A 30 8.31 -19.43 5.31
CA LYS A 30 8.56 -20.01 3.98
C LYS A 30 7.85 -19.21 2.88
N VAL A 31 6.59 -18.84 3.11
CA VAL A 31 5.80 -18.02 2.18
C VAL A 31 6.42 -16.63 2.00
N PHE A 32 6.80 -15.97 3.08
CA PHE A 32 7.44 -14.66 3.04
C PHE A 32 8.80 -14.69 2.33
N LYS A 33 9.59 -15.75 2.53
CA LYS A 33 10.84 -15.95 1.78
C LYS A 33 10.59 -16.12 0.28
N PHE A 34 9.55 -16.86 -0.11
CA PHE A 34 9.15 -17.00 -1.51
C PHE A 34 8.79 -15.65 -2.15
N PHE A 35 8.12 -14.78 -1.39
CA PHE A 35 7.77 -13.41 -1.81
C PHE A 35 8.88 -12.37 -1.55
N GLN A 36 10.13 -12.79 -1.33
CA GLN A 36 11.27 -11.89 -1.14
C GLN A 36 11.09 -10.87 0.00
N MET A 37 10.36 -11.23 1.05
CA MET A 37 10.15 -10.36 2.21
C MET A 37 11.29 -10.50 3.21
N ILE A 38 11.80 -9.37 3.68
CA ILE A 38 12.91 -9.26 4.64
C ILE A 38 12.37 -8.64 5.93
N PRO A 39 12.57 -9.27 7.10
CA PRO A 39 12.09 -8.73 8.37
C PRO A 39 12.88 -7.47 8.77
N VAL A 40 12.19 -6.45 9.27
CA VAL A 40 12.80 -5.26 9.89
C VAL A 40 12.20 -5.02 11.28
N TYR A 41 13.08 -4.82 12.26
CA TYR A 41 12.71 -4.67 13.66
C TYR A 41 12.56 -3.19 14.03
N ARG A 42 11.43 -2.84 14.64
CA ARG A 42 11.15 -1.49 15.15
C ARG A 42 11.50 -1.41 16.63
N ILE A 43 11.62 -0.19 17.14
CA ILE A 43 11.87 0.07 18.58
C ILE A 43 10.78 -0.60 19.45
N ARG A 44 9.54 -0.62 18.96
CA ARG A 44 8.39 -1.24 19.64
C ARG A 44 8.51 -2.76 19.78
N ASP A 45 9.33 -3.41 18.96
CA ASP A 45 9.51 -4.86 18.97
C ASP A 45 10.59 -5.27 20.01
N GLY A 46 11.20 -4.29 20.70
CA GLY A 46 12.17 -4.48 21.78
C GLY A 46 13.55 -3.91 21.41
N ARG A 47 14.15 -3.09 22.28
CA ARG A 47 15.44 -2.42 22.00
C ARG A 47 16.58 -3.40 21.70
N SER A 48 16.55 -4.59 22.32
CA SER A 48 17.50 -5.68 22.07
C SER A 48 17.36 -6.33 20.69
N SER A 49 16.19 -6.22 20.03
CA SER A 49 15.98 -6.72 18.67
C SER A 49 16.54 -5.79 17.59
N LEU A 50 16.87 -4.53 17.95
CA LEU A 50 17.41 -3.56 16.99
C LEU A 50 18.80 -3.94 16.50
N SER A 51 19.59 -4.68 17.29
CA SER A 51 20.90 -5.18 16.86
C SER A 51 20.78 -6.14 15.67
N LYS A 52 19.66 -6.87 15.56
CA LYS A 52 19.38 -7.76 14.42
C LYS A 52 19.20 -7.01 13.11
N ASN A 53 18.96 -5.69 13.14
CA ASN A 53 18.86 -4.92 11.91
C ASN A 53 20.22 -4.74 11.22
N GLU A 54 21.35 -4.91 11.90
CA GLU A 54 22.67 -4.81 11.27
C GLU A 54 22.85 -5.87 10.18
N ASP A 55 22.55 -7.14 10.50
CA ASP A 55 22.57 -8.25 9.52
C ASP A 55 21.58 -8.03 8.37
N VAL A 56 20.42 -7.42 8.67
CA VAL A 56 19.41 -7.06 7.67
C VAL A 56 19.95 -5.97 6.73
N PHE A 57 20.66 -4.98 7.26
CA PHE A 57 21.26 -3.92 6.45
C PHE A 57 22.38 -4.45 5.55
N ASP A 58 23.21 -5.36 6.03
CA ASP A 58 24.20 -6.06 5.21
C ASP A 58 23.53 -6.87 4.10
N SER A 59 22.53 -7.67 4.44
CA SER A 59 21.76 -8.45 3.45
C SER A 59 21.13 -7.57 2.37
N CYS A 60 20.57 -6.41 2.77
CA CYS A 60 19.99 -5.45 1.84
C CYS A 60 21.04 -4.83 0.93
N SER A 61 22.21 -4.48 1.47
CA SER A 61 23.35 -3.97 0.71
C SER A 61 23.84 -4.97 -0.32
N GLU A 62 24.00 -6.24 0.05
CA GLU A 62 24.38 -7.30 -0.90
C GLU A 62 23.34 -7.50 -2.00
N ILE A 63 22.04 -7.44 -1.66
CA ILE A 63 20.95 -7.54 -2.64
C ILE A 63 21.06 -6.41 -3.67
N LEU A 64 21.25 -5.17 -3.21
CA LEU A 64 21.43 -4.01 -4.09
C LEU A 64 22.73 -4.10 -4.90
N GLY A 65 23.82 -4.57 -4.30
CA GLY A 65 25.11 -4.81 -4.96
C GLY A 65 25.01 -5.82 -6.11
N ARG A 66 24.10 -6.80 -6.03
CA ARG A 66 23.76 -7.73 -7.13
C ARG A 66 22.81 -7.14 -8.17
N GLY A 67 22.61 -5.82 -8.16
CA GLY A 67 21.72 -5.13 -9.09
C GLY A 67 20.25 -5.47 -8.91
N GLN A 68 19.81 -5.97 -7.75
CA GLN A 68 18.40 -6.19 -7.45
C GLN A 68 17.73 -4.91 -6.93
N ALA A 69 16.41 -4.95 -6.70
CA ALA A 69 15.67 -3.82 -6.16
C ALA A 69 15.15 -4.11 -4.75
N LEU A 70 15.02 -3.05 -3.94
CA LEU A 70 14.37 -3.08 -2.63
C LEU A 70 13.18 -2.12 -2.64
N VAL A 71 12.09 -2.52 -2.00
CA VAL A 71 10.96 -1.66 -1.67
C VAL A 71 10.86 -1.56 -0.15
N MET A 72 10.68 -0.33 0.32
CA MET A 72 10.51 -0.05 1.74
C MET A 72 9.61 1.14 1.99
N PHE A 73 8.98 1.12 3.16
CA PHE A 73 8.08 2.17 3.63
C PHE A 73 8.77 2.93 4.77
N PRO A 74 9.48 4.02 4.47
CA PRO A 74 10.37 4.67 5.42
C PRO A 74 9.65 5.29 6.63
N GLU A 75 8.33 5.43 6.61
CA GLU A 75 7.52 5.90 7.75
C GLU A 75 7.45 4.89 8.92
N ALA A 76 7.70 3.60 8.66
CA ALA A 76 7.80 2.51 9.67
C ALA A 76 6.50 2.19 10.48
N ASN A 77 5.35 2.66 10.03
CA ASN A 77 4.02 2.40 10.58
C ASN A 77 2.93 2.66 9.51
N HIS A 78 1.69 2.25 9.77
CA HIS A 78 0.56 2.54 8.90
C HIS A 78 -0.22 3.77 9.41
N ASN A 79 -0.95 4.44 8.52
CA ASN A 79 -1.91 5.50 8.84
C ASN A 79 -2.88 5.68 7.67
N LEU A 80 -4.13 6.03 7.97
CA LEU A 80 -5.16 6.36 6.99
C LEU A 80 -5.20 7.86 6.64
N LYS A 81 -4.58 8.73 7.46
CA LYS A 81 -4.46 10.16 7.15
C LYS A 81 -3.64 10.37 5.88
N ARG A 82 -4.10 11.26 5.00
CA ARG A 82 -3.44 11.65 3.75
C ARG A 82 -2.26 12.58 4.01
N ARG A 83 -1.18 12.02 4.57
CA ARG A 83 -0.02 12.79 5.01
C ARG A 83 1.26 11.95 4.94
N VAL A 84 2.28 12.46 4.25
CA VAL A 84 3.65 11.93 4.35
C VAL A 84 4.22 12.29 5.71
N ARG A 85 4.65 11.28 6.47
CA ARG A 85 5.16 11.47 7.83
C ARG A 85 6.68 11.56 7.85
N THR A 86 7.22 11.79 9.05
CA THR A 86 8.66 11.76 9.28
C THR A 86 9.26 10.42 8.90
N LEU A 87 10.25 10.45 8.01
CA LEU A 87 10.94 9.25 7.56
C LEU A 87 11.95 8.75 8.61
N SER A 88 11.99 7.44 8.81
CA SER A 88 12.98 6.75 9.66
C SER A 88 14.38 6.81 9.05
N LYS A 89 15.40 6.56 9.87
CA LYS A 89 16.81 6.53 9.45
C LYS A 89 17.25 5.17 8.85
N GLY A 90 16.38 4.16 8.89
CA GLY A 90 16.75 2.81 8.45
C GLY A 90 17.09 2.73 6.96
N PHE A 91 16.34 3.45 6.13
CA PHE A 91 16.58 3.43 4.68
C PHE A 91 17.88 4.11 4.28
N THR A 92 18.24 5.23 4.92
CA THR A 92 19.50 5.92 4.65
C THR A 92 20.70 5.05 5.02
N ARG A 93 20.61 4.28 6.12
CA ARG A 93 21.65 3.31 6.51
C ARG A 93 21.88 2.24 5.46
N ILE A 94 20.82 1.65 4.90
CA ILE A 94 20.94 0.67 3.82
C ILE A 94 21.60 1.31 2.60
N VAL A 95 21.13 2.49 2.19
CA VAL A 95 21.67 3.23 1.04
C VAL A 95 23.16 3.51 1.22
N PHE A 96 23.56 4.11 2.35
CA PHE A 96 24.95 4.49 2.61
C PHE A 96 25.85 3.27 2.75
N ARG A 97 25.39 2.22 3.44
CA ARG A 97 26.11 0.95 3.53
C ARG A 97 26.35 0.33 2.14
N THR A 98 25.35 0.40 1.26
CA THR A 98 25.48 -0.07 -0.12
C THR A 98 26.53 0.70 -0.89
N LEU A 99 26.54 2.02 -0.78
CA LEU A 99 27.54 2.88 -1.44
C LEU A 99 28.96 2.62 -0.91
N GLN A 100 29.10 2.40 0.41
CA GLN A 100 30.39 2.08 1.04
C GLN A 100 30.93 0.70 0.62
N GLN A 101 30.06 -0.33 0.64
CA GLN A 101 30.45 -1.70 0.31
C GLN A 101 30.64 -1.92 -1.20
N ASN A 102 30.04 -1.08 -2.04
CA ASN A 102 30.11 -1.19 -3.50
C ASN A 102 30.51 0.17 -4.12
N PRO A 103 31.77 0.60 -4.00
CA PRO A 103 32.21 1.86 -4.57
C PRO A 103 31.93 1.95 -6.08
N GLY A 104 31.36 3.07 -6.52
CA GLY A 104 31.02 3.30 -7.93
C GLY A 104 29.67 2.71 -8.40
N ILE A 105 28.89 2.07 -7.51
CA ILE A 105 27.54 1.61 -7.85
C ILE A 105 26.61 2.80 -8.17
N ASP A 106 25.89 2.71 -9.28
CA ASP A 106 24.82 3.67 -9.61
C ASP A 106 23.51 3.30 -8.88
N LEU A 107 23.45 3.65 -7.60
CA LEU A 107 22.27 3.40 -6.76
C LEU A 107 21.25 4.53 -6.89
N GLN A 108 20.03 4.17 -7.29
CA GLN A 108 18.91 5.10 -7.50
C GLN A 108 17.80 4.88 -6.46
N ILE A 109 17.33 5.97 -5.86
CA ILE A 109 16.14 5.98 -5.00
C ILE A 109 14.96 6.45 -5.84
N VAL A 110 13.95 5.62 -6.01
CA VAL A 110 12.72 5.97 -6.74
C VAL A 110 11.58 6.20 -5.73
N PRO A 111 11.14 7.45 -5.51
CA PRO A 111 9.98 7.73 -4.67
C PRO A 111 8.70 7.22 -5.34
N VAL A 112 7.83 6.58 -4.58
CA VAL A 112 6.55 6.05 -5.08
C VAL A 112 5.42 6.53 -4.18
N GLY A 113 4.47 7.26 -4.75
CA GLY A 113 3.25 7.70 -4.08
C GLY A 113 2.07 6.78 -4.37
N LEU A 114 1.32 6.40 -3.33
CA LEU A 114 0.09 5.64 -3.44
C LEU A 114 -1.07 6.51 -2.96
N ASN A 115 -2.09 6.67 -3.80
CA ASN A 115 -3.26 7.48 -3.47
C ASN A 115 -4.54 6.68 -3.64
N TYR A 116 -5.22 6.43 -2.52
CA TYR A 116 -6.50 5.74 -2.48
C TYR A 116 -7.66 6.73 -2.51
N SER A 117 -8.72 6.39 -3.24
CA SER A 117 -9.98 7.16 -3.17
C SER A 117 -10.57 7.06 -1.76
N ASP A 118 -10.71 5.86 -1.22
CA ASP A 118 -10.99 5.60 0.20
C ASP A 118 -10.45 4.22 0.60
N ALA A 119 -9.29 4.23 1.26
CA ALA A 119 -8.55 3.02 1.69
C ALA A 119 -9.34 2.10 2.64
N THR A 120 -10.46 2.57 3.22
CA THR A 120 -11.32 1.77 4.09
C THR A 120 -12.52 1.16 3.37
N SER A 121 -12.88 1.71 2.20
CA SER A 121 -14.04 1.31 1.43
C SER A 121 -13.78 0.11 0.50
N PHE A 122 -14.87 -0.42 -0.08
CA PHE A 122 -14.79 -1.35 -1.20
C PHE A 122 -16.09 -1.34 -2.03
N PRO A 123 -16.01 -1.55 -3.35
CA PRO A 123 -14.81 -1.40 -4.19
C PRO A 123 -14.15 -0.03 -4.00
N ASP A 124 -12.85 0.04 -4.25
CA ASP A 124 -12.02 1.25 -4.11
C ASP A 124 -11.09 1.36 -5.33
N SER A 125 -10.57 2.56 -5.56
CA SER A 125 -9.61 2.88 -6.60
C SER A 125 -8.32 3.39 -5.98
N VAL A 126 -7.20 3.06 -6.60
CA VAL A 126 -5.87 3.52 -6.19
C VAL A 126 -5.07 3.95 -7.41
N SER A 127 -4.31 5.03 -7.28
CA SER A 127 -3.32 5.45 -8.27
C SER A 127 -1.91 5.32 -7.70
N VAL A 128 -1.00 4.84 -8.56
CA VAL A 128 0.42 4.66 -8.26
C VAL A 128 1.20 5.71 -9.06
N HIS A 129 2.02 6.51 -8.39
CA HIS A 129 2.79 7.60 -8.99
C HIS A 129 4.28 7.41 -8.71
N TYR A 130 5.08 7.15 -9.75
CA TYR A 130 6.53 7.07 -9.64
C TYR A 130 7.16 8.44 -9.87
N GLY A 131 8.01 8.84 -8.94
CA GLY A 131 8.80 10.06 -9.04
C GLY A 131 10.03 9.90 -9.92
N LYS A 132 10.70 11.03 -10.17
CA LYS A 132 12.02 11.03 -10.80
C LYS A 132 13.02 10.29 -9.88
N PRO A 133 13.85 9.39 -10.44
CA PRO A 133 14.93 8.77 -9.69
C PRO A 133 15.87 9.81 -9.07
N ILE A 134 16.31 9.56 -7.85
CA ILE A 134 17.26 10.38 -7.11
C ILE A 134 18.54 9.57 -6.97
N SER A 135 19.64 10.07 -7.51
CA SER A 135 20.96 9.42 -7.34
C SER A 135 21.33 9.44 -5.86
N ALA A 136 21.58 8.26 -5.28
CA ALA A 136 22.02 8.16 -3.89
C ALA A 136 23.44 8.72 -3.70
N GLY A 137 24.30 8.55 -4.71
CA GLY A 137 25.68 9.04 -4.69
C GLY A 137 25.77 10.56 -4.56
N SER A 138 24.85 11.32 -5.17
CA SER A 138 24.85 12.79 -5.07
C SER A 138 24.40 13.33 -3.69
N LEU A 139 23.82 12.47 -2.86
CA LEU A 139 23.35 12.79 -1.52
C LEU A 139 24.31 12.31 -0.42
N TYR A 140 25.28 11.46 -0.78
CA TYR A 140 26.18 10.80 0.14
C TYR A 140 27.56 11.47 0.15
N ASP A 141 28.02 11.78 1.35
CA ASP A 141 29.35 12.29 1.65
C ASP A 141 29.86 11.51 2.88
N GLU A 142 30.94 10.75 2.68
CA GLU A 142 31.54 9.91 3.72
C GLU A 142 32.07 10.73 4.91
N ALA A 143 32.52 11.96 4.66
CA ALA A 143 32.99 12.85 5.71
C ALA A 143 31.85 13.50 6.50
N ALA A 144 30.61 13.49 5.97
CA ALA A 144 29.47 14.23 6.51
C ALA A 144 28.19 13.38 6.63
N ILE A 145 28.31 12.15 7.13
CA ILE A 145 27.21 11.15 7.21
C ILE A 145 25.89 11.70 7.80
N GLN A 146 25.94 12.50 8.86
CA GLN A 146 24.73 13.04 9.48
C GLN A 146 24.00 14.05 8.57
N GLU A 147 24.74 14.88 7.84
CA GLU A 147 24.17 15.82 6.90
C GLU A 147 23.66 15.10 5.65
N SER A 148 24.37 14.09 5.17
CA SER A 148 23.88 13.19 4.11
C SER A 148 22.58 12.51 4.49
N GLU A 149 22.45 12.00 5.72
CA GLU A 149 21.22 11.38 6.23
C GLU A 149 20.05 12.39 6.15
N LYS A 150 20.26 13.59 6.67
CA LYS A 150 19.26 14.66 6.68
C LYS A 150 18.86 15.06 5.26
N ARG A 151 19.83 15.30 4.38
CA ARG A 151 19.62 15.66 2.98
C ARG A 151 18.82 14.59 2.23
N THR A 152 19.17 13.32 2.43
CA THR A 152 18.49 12.18 1.82
C THR A 152 17.04 12.09 2.29
N LYS A 153 16.81 12.22 3.60
CA LYS A 153 15.45 12.23 4.16
C LYS A 153 14.59 13.37 3.62
N ILE A 154 15.15 14.58 3.53
CA ILE A 154 14.46 15.75 3.01
C ILE A 154 14.14 15.56 1.52
N ALA A 155 15.12 15.12 0.72
CA ALA A 155 14.93 14.90 -0.72
C ALA A 155 13.80 13.88 -1.00
N VAL A 156 13.85 12.73 -0.32
CA VAL A 156 12.83 11.67 -0.47
C VAL A 156 11.47 12.13 0.08
N SER A 157 11.43 12.78 1.25
CA SER A 157 10.17 13.28 1.82
C SER A 157 9.50 14.30 0.90
N ASN A 158 10.26 15.27 0.37
CA ASN A 158 9.74 16.28 -0.55
C ASN A 158 9.22 15.66 -1.86
N ALA A 159 9.89 14.61 -2.37
CA ALA A 159 9.41 13.90 -3.53
C ALA A 159 8.11 13.13 -3.24
N LEU A 160 8.03 12.40 -2.12
CA LEU A 160 6.82 11.69 -1.69
C LEU A 160 5.65 12.65 -1.53
N LYS A 161 5.84 13.81 -0.87
CA LYS A 161 4.81 14.84 -0.67
C LYS A 161 4.18 15.32 -1.97
N LYS A 162 4.94 15.32 -3.08
CA LYS A 162 4.43 15.70 -4.41
C LYS A 162 3.65 14.58 -5.10
N LEU A 163 3.98 13.32 -4.80
CA LEU A 163 3.39 12.13 -5.42
C LEU A 163 2.17 11.61 -4.65
N THR A 164 1.93 12.13 -3.46
CA THR A 164 0.77 11.79 -2.62
C THR A 164 -0.05 13.03 -2.33
N THR A 165 -1.36 12.88 -2.11
CA THR A 165 -2.15 13.89 -1.40
C THR A 165 -1.53 14.10 -0.02
N HIS A 166 -0.97 15.28 0.21
CA HIS A 166 -0.29 15.60 1.45
C HIS A 166 -0.95 16.80 2.13
N ILE A 167 -1.61 16.50 3.24
CA ILE A 167 -2.14 17.48 4.17
C ILE A 167 -1.17 17.56 5.35
N ASP A 168 -0.46 18.68 5.50
CA ASP A 168 0.53 18.80 6.57
C ASP A 168 -0.09 19.20 7.91
N SER A 169 -1.06 20.12 7.88
CA SER A 169 -1.81 20.58 9.07
C SER A 169 -2.67 19.45 9.63
N GLU A 170 -2.36 19.03 10.85
CA GLU A 170 -3.21 18.08 11.58
C GLU A 170 -4.43 18.76 12.21
N GLU A 171 -4.31 20.05 12.52
CA GLU A 171 -5.37 20.86 13.13
C GLU A 171 -6.50 21.14 12.12
N ASP A 172 -6.14 21.48 10.88
CA ASP A 172 -7.12 21.76 9.81
C ASP A 172 -7.45 20.53 8.96
N TYR A 173 -6.97 19.35 9.33
CA TYR A 173 -7.08 18.14 8.49
C TYR A 173 -8.53 17.88 8.04
N ASP A 174 -9.49 17.88 8.97
CA ASP A 174 -10.90 17.60 8.66
C ASP A 174 -11.55 18.72 7.83
N ARG A 175 -11.12 19.97 8.02
CA ARG A 175 -11.58 21.13 7.21
C ARG A 175 -11.08 21.02 5.78
N ILE A 176 -9.82 20.68 5.59
CA ILE A 176 -9.20 20.48 4.27
C ILE A 176 -9.86 19.30 3.56
N ILE A 177 -10.11 18.18 4.23
CA ILE A 177 -10.84 17.05 3.63
C ILE A 177 -12.24 17.48 3.19
N SER A 178 -13.00 18.17 4.06
CA SER A 178 -14.35 18.65 3.74
C SER A 178 -14.34 19.59 2.51
N TYR A 179 -13.36 20.47 2.42
CA TYR A 179 -13.17 21.35 1.27
C TYR A 179 -12.92 20.56 -0.03
N LEU A 180 -11.99 19.61 0.00
CA LEU A 180 -11.65 18.80 -1.17
C LEU A 180 -12.83 17.95 -1.65
N GLU A 181 -13.59 17.38 -0.72
CA GLU A 181 -14.81 16.62 -1.00
C GLU A 181 -15.92 17.51 -1.59
N SER A 182 -16.09 18.74 -1.10
CA SER A 182 -17.08 19.69 -1.62
C SER A 182 -16.82 20.07 -3.08
N LYS A 183 -15.55 20.05 -3.50
CA LYS A 183 -15.12 20.27 -4.88
C LYS A 183 -15.20 19.03 -5.76
N ASN A 184 -15.59 17.87 -5.21
CA ASN A 184 -15.65 16.58 -5.89
C ASN A 184 -14.32 16.22 -6.60
N LEU A 185 -13.19 16.56 -5.97
CA LEU A 185 -11.87 16.30 -6.53
C LEU A 185 -11.47 14.84 -6.30
N SER A 186 -10.84 14.23 -7.30
CA SER A 186 -10.34 12.86 -7.19
C SER A 186 -9.03 12.82 -6.41
N PHE A 187 -9.03 12.15 -5.26
CA PHE A 187 -7.81 11.85 -4.51
C PHE A 187 -6.79 11.02 -5.31
N LEU A 188 -7.18 10.44 -6.44
CA LEU A 188 -6.27 9.72 -7.34
C LEU A 188 -5.29 10.66 -8.08
N MET A 189 -5.53 11.98 -8.05
CA MET A 189 -4.74 13.01 -8.73
C MET A 189 -4.00 13.91 -7.72
N PRO A 190 -2.87 13.46 -7.16
CA PRO A 190 -2.20 14.15 -6.06
C PRO A 190 -1.74 15.58 -6.40
N ALA A 191 -1.29 15.83 -7.64
CA ALA A 191 -0.87 17.18 -8.06
C ALA A 191 -2.00 18.20 -7.97
N THR A 192 -3.17 17.89 -8.55
CA THR A 192 -4.36 18.75 -8.51
C THR A 192 -4.87 18.96 -7.09
N ILE A 193 -4.84 17.91 -6.26
CA ILE A 193 -5.24 18.01 -4.86
C ILE A 193 -4.30 18.92 -4.08
N ASN A 194 -2.98 18.73 -4.21
CA ASN A 194 -1.98 19.52 -3.51
C ASN A 194 -2.03 21.01 -3.91
N GLU A 195 -2.34 21.32 -5.17
CA GLU A 195 -2.61 22.70 -5.61
C GLU A 195 -3.83 23.31 -4.90
N ASN A 196 -4.91 22.54 -4.73
CA ASN A 196 -6.10 23.00 -4.01
C ASN A 196 -5.86 23.17 -2.51
N ILE A 197 -5.08 22.29 -1.89
CA ILE A 197 -4.65 22.43 -0.49
C ILE A 197 -3.86 23.73 -0.32
N ALA A 198 -2.88 23.99 -1.20
CA ALA A 198 -2.09 25.21 -1.16
C ALA A 198 -2.92 26.49 -1.41
N SER A 199 -4.02 26.41 -2.17
CA SER A 199 -4.97 27.52 -2.30
C SER A 199 -5.81 27.71 -1.03
N PHE A 200 -6.29 26.63 -0.42
CA PHE A 200 -7.04 26.68 0.83
C PHE A 200 -6.23 27.33 1.96
N GLU A 201 -4.97 26.94 2.10
CA GLU A 201 -4.05 27.49 3.12
C GLU A 201 -3.73 28.98 2.89
N ARG A 202 -3.71 29.44 1.63
CA ARG A 202 -3.50 30.86 1.30
C ARG A 202 -4.74 31.73 1.53
N GLU A 203 -5.92 31.19 1.27
CA GLU A 203 -7.17 31.93 1.28
C GLU A 203 -7.87 31.95 2.65
N ASN A 204 -7.30 31.31 3.68
CA ASN A 204 -7.83 31.23 5.05
C ASN A 204 -9.34 30.94 5.08
N HIS A 205 -9.80 30.03 4.22
CA HIS A 205 -11.24 29.80 4.09
C HIS A 205 -11.85 29.34 5.43
N GLU A 206 -12.75 30.16 5.97
CA GLU A 206 -13.65 29.76 7.05
C GLU A 206 -14.69 28.80 6.48
N ILE A 207 -14.38 27.51 6.50
CA ILE A 207 -15.33 26.46 6.14
C ILE A 207 -15.77 25.79 7.44
N GLY A 208 -17.07 25.88 7.72
CA GLY A 208 -17.69 25.14 8.81
C GLY A 208 -17.49 23.64 8.62
N ILE A 209 -17.36 22.91 9.73
CA ILE A 209 -17.16 21.45 9.71
C ILE A 209 -18.31 20.82 8.90
N GLY A 210 -17.96 20.24 7.76
CA GLY A 210 -18.92 19.59 6.87
C GLY A 210 -19.55 18.40 7.58
N SER A 211 -20.88 18.31 7.53
CA SER A 211 -21.62 17.17 8.09
C SER A 211 -21.19 15.87 7.41
N GLU A 212 -21.06 14.79 8.18
CA GLU A 212 -20.82 13.44 7.64
C GLU A 212 -21.72 13.17 6.42
N SER A 213 -21.07 12.89 5.29
CA SER A 213 -21.76 12.44 4.07
C SER A 213 -22.57 11.18 4.39
N LYS A 214 -23.90 11.28 4.39
CA LYS A 214 -24.79 10.13 4.57
C LYS A 214 -24.50 9.12 3.46
N LYS A 215 -24.01 7.94 3.83
CA LYS A 215 -23.78 6.82 2.90
C LYS A 215 -25.07 6.49 2.15
N ARG A 216 -25.18 6.92 0.90
CA ARG A 216 -26.27 6.54 0.00
C ARG A 216 -26.21 5.02 -0.25
N PHE A 217 -27.38 4.39 -0.23
CA PHE A 217 -27.49 2.98 -0.59
C PHE A 217 -27.05 2.78 -2.05
N ASN A 218 -26.11 1.88 -2.27
CA ASN A 218 -25.63 1.56 -3.60
C ASN A 218 -26.19 0.20 -4.03
N PHE A 219 -27.17 0.24 -4.94
CA PHE A 219 -27.86 -0.93 -5.46
C PHE A 219 -26.91 -1.95 -6.10
N PHE A 220 -25.89 -1.48 -6.83
CA PHE A 220 -24.90 -2.36 -7.46
C PHE A 220 -24.02 -3.07 -6.44
N LYS A 221 -23.61 -2.39 -5.35
CA LYS A 221 -22.91 -3.03 -4.21
C LYS A 221 -23.77 -4.10 -3.55
N PHE A 222 -25.08 -3.86 -3.41
CA PHE A 222 -26.01 -4.86 -2.87
C PHE A 222 -26.10 -6.08 -3.80
N LEU A 223 -26.25 -5.88 -5.10
CA LEU A 223 -26.34 -6.97 -6.08
C LEU A 223 -25.06 -7.82 -6.12
N ILE A 224 -23.88 -7.20 -6.09
CA ILE A 224 -22.59 -7.91 -5.99
C ILE A 224 -22.54 -8.75 -4.70
N SER A 225 -23.00 -8.19 -3.59
CA SER A 225 -23.00 -8.91 -2.30
C SER A 225 -23.95 -10.12 -2.33
N LEU A 226 -25.07 -10.02 -3.05
CA LEU A 226 -26.04 -11.11 -3.19
C LEU A 226 -25.52 -12.23 -4.11
N ILE A 227 -24.96 -11.88 -5.28
CA ILE A 227 -24.39 -12.86 -6.23
C ILE A 227 -23.23 -13.64 -5.59
N ASN A 228 -22.45 -12.98 -4.75
CA ASN A 228 -21.28 -13.54 -4.10
C ASN A 228 -21.49 -13.84 -2.61
N LEU A 229 -22.75 -14.10 -2.22
CA LEU A 229 -23.15 -14.30 -0.83
C LEU A 229 -22.26 -15.30 -0.07
N PRO A 230 -21.87 -16.47 -0.63
CA PRO A 230 -21.00 -17.41 0.09
C PRO A 230 -19.66 -16.78 0.52
N ILE A 231 -19.01 -16.05 -0.39
CA ILE A 231 -17.73 -15.39 -0.12
C ILE A 231 -17.92 -14.19 0.80
N TRP A 232 -18.99 -13.44 0.60
CA TRP A 232 -19.34 -12.32 1.45
C TRP A 232 -19.59 -12.75 2.90
N LEU A 233 -20.26 -13.89 3.13
CA LEU A 233 -20.49 -14.46 4.46
C LEU A 233 -19.18 -14.87 5.13
N VAL A 234 -18.29 -15.56 4.41
CA VAL A 234 -16.95 -15.92 4.90
C VAL A 234 -16.18 -14.67 5.32
N TRP A 235 -16.15 -13.64 4.47
CA TRP A 235 -15.50 -12.37 4.81
C TRP A 235 -16.12 -11.72 6.04
N LYS A 236 -17.45 -11.54 6.07
CA LYS A 236 -18.16 -10.79 7.10
C LYS A 236 -18.07 -11.45 8.49
N PHE A 237 -18.21 -12.76 8.55
CA PHE A 237 -18.36 -13.48 9.83
C PHE A 237 -17.10 -14.24 10.27
N LEU A 238 -16.25 -14.71 9.34
CA LEU A 238 -15.09 -15.54 9.71
C LEU A 238 -13.78 -14.76 9.71
N VAL A 239 -13.56 -13.88 8.73
CA VAL A 239 -12.26 -13.23 8.53
C VAL A 239 -12.24 -11.82 9.11
N LYS A 240 -13.20 -10.96 8.76
CA LYS A 240 -13.22 -9.54 9.18
C LYS A 240 -13.09 -9.35 10.70
N PRO A 241 -13.76 -10.12 11.58
CA PRO A 241 -13.61 -9.96 13.03
C PRO A 241 -12.21 -10.28 13.57
N LYS A 242 -11.38 -11.00 12.80
CA LYS A 242 -10.02 -11.40 13.19
C LYS A 242 -8.94 -10.41 12.71
N VAL A 243 -9.31 -9.39 11.94
CA VAL A 243 -8.38 -8.37 11.44
C VAL A 243 -8.11 -7.37 12.56
N TRP A 244 -6.88 -7.33 13.07
CA TRP A 244 -6.50 -6.57 14.27
C TRP A 244 -6.07 -5.11 13.97
N GLU A 245 -5.68 -4.79 12.74
CA GLU A 245 -5.34 -3.43 12.28
C GLU A 245 -6.20 -3.09 11.06
N ALA A 246 -6.81 -1.90 11.05
CA ALA A 246 -7.74 -1.49 10.00
C ALA A 246 -7.08 -1.47 8.61
N GLU A 247 -5.78 -1.17 8.56
CA GLU A 247 -4.96 -1.06 7.36
C GLU A 247 -4.74 -2.42 6.67
N PHE A 248 -4.90 -3.53 7.41
CA PHE A 248 -4.89 -4.87 6.84
C PHE A 248 -6.22 -5.30 6.24
N THR A 249 -7.31 -4.57 6.48
CA THR A 249 -8.66 -4.94 6.02
C THR A 249 -8.70 -5.18 4.51
N GLY A 250 -8.12 -4.28 3.70
CA GLY A 250 -8.07 -4.44 2.25
C GLY A 250 -7.28 -5.69 1.82
N THR A 251 -6.15 -5.95 2.48
CA THR A 251 -5.27 -7.09 2.19
C THR A 251 -5.94 -8.42 2.50
N PHE A 252 -6.54 -8.57 3.69
CA PHE A 252 -7.25 -9.80 4.04
C PHE A 252 -8.51 -9.99 3.21
N ARG A 253 -9.21 -8.90 2.85
CA ARG A 253 -10.36 -8.96 1.94
C ARG A 253 -9.93 -9.48 0.57
N TYR A 254 -8.84 -8.95 0.02
CA TYR A 254 -8.27 -9.42 -1.24
C TYR A 254 -7.87 -10.90 -1.17
N ALA A 255 -7.14 -11.32 -0.14
CA ALA A 255 -6.74 -12.72 0.04
C ALA A 255 -7.95 -13.66 0.20
N THR A 256 -8.96 -13.24 0.97
CA THR A 256 -10.21 -13.98 1.16
C THR A 256 -10.98 -14.09 -0.15
N ALA A 257 -11.04 -13.01 -0.94
CA ALA A 257 -11.67 -13.02 -2.25
C ALA A 257 -10.91 -13.95 -3.20
N GLN A 258 -9.59 -13.86 -3.28
CA GLN A 258 -8.78 -14.68 -4.19
C GLN A 258 -8.97 -16.18 -3.90
N VAL A 259 -8.73 -16.61 -2.66
CA VAL A 259 -8.89 -18.02 -2.27
C VAL A 259 -10.36 -18.44 -2.31
N GLY A 260 -11.24 -17.59 -1.78
CA GLY A 260 -12.66 -17.85 -1.70
C GLY A 260 -13.29 -18.05 -3.07
N PHE A 261 -13.07 -17.13 -4.01
CA PHE A 261 -13.62 -17.25 -5.36
C PHE A 261 -13.06 -18.45 -6.12
N THR A 262 -11.77 -18.80 -5.95
CA THR A 262 -11.23 -20.04 -6.54
C THR A 262 -11.98 -21.27 -6.04
N VAL A 263 -12.18 -21.39 -4.73
CA VAL A 263 -12.91 -22.52 -4.13
C VAL A 263 -14.37 -22.50 -4.55
N TYR A 264 -15.04 -21.35 -4.47
CA TYR A 264 -16.45 -21.20 -4.82
C TYR A 264 -16.72 -21.52 -6.28
N PHE A 265 -15.95 -20.98 -7.22
CA PHE A 265 -16.14 -21.29 -8.64
C PHE A 265 -15.80 -22.74 -8.97
N SER A 266 -14.81 -23.34 -8.30
CA SER A 266 -14.50 -24.78 -8.49
C SER A 266 -15.65 -25.67 -8.01
N LEU A 267 -16.20 -25.38 -6.83
CA LEU A 267 -17.35 -26.10 -6.28
C LEU A 267 -18.60 -25.89 -7.13
N LEU A 268 -18.88 -24.65 -7.54
CA LEU A 268 -20.00 -24.33 -8.41
C LEU A 268 -19.90 -25.08 -9.73
N PHE A 269 -18.71 -25.09 -10.35
CA PHE A 269 -18.46 -25.83 -11.58
C PHE A 269 -18.68 -27.34 -11.39
N ALA A 270 -18.12 -27.93 -10.33
CA ALA A 270 -18.25 -29.37 -10.07
C ALA A 270 -19.70 -29.78 -9.81
N VAL A 271 -20.42 -29.04 -8.96
CA VAL A 271 -21.83 -29.31 -8.62
C VAL A 271 -22.71 -29.16 -9.86
N THR A 272 -22.59 -28.08 -10.63
CA THR A 272 -23.39 -27.89 -11.85
C THR A 272 -23.07 -28.92 -12.93
N THR A 273 -21.82 -29.40 -13.00
CA THR A 273 -21.44 -30.48 -13.93
C THR A 273 -22.12 -31.79 -13.58
N ILE A 274 -22.19 -32.14 -12.29
CA ILE A 274 -22.87 -33.34 -11.78
C ILE A 274 -24.39 -33.25 -12.01
N LEU A 275 -24.99 -32.09 -11.77
CA LEU A 275 -26.44 -31.91 -11.84
C LEU A 275 -26.97 -31.69 -13.26
N VAL A 276 -26.17 -31.11 -14.16
CA VAL A 276 -26.64 -30.66 -15.48
C VAL A 276 -25.70 -31.13 -16.59
N ASN A 277 -24.55 -30.46 -16.76
CA ASN A 277 -23.43 -30.84 -17.63
C ASN A 277 -22.33 -29.77 -17.55
N TYR A 278 -21.14 -30.11 -18.05
CA TYR A 278 -19.97 -29.23 -17.99
C TYR A 278 -20.10 -27.94 -18.82
N LYS A 279 -20.89 -27.95 -19.92
CA LYS A 279 -21.09 -26.76 -20.77
C LYS A 279 -21.88 -25.70 -20.01
N MET A 280 -22.97 -26.09 -19.36
CA MET A 280 -23.76 -25.19 -18.52
C MET A 280 -22.98 -24.70 -17.30
N ALA A 281 -22.18 -25.56 -16.68
CA ALA A 281 -21.28 -25.17 -15.59
C ALA A 281 -20.29 -24.07 -16.04
N LEU A 282 -19.69 -24.22 -17.22
CA LEU A 282 -18.76 -23.24 -17.78
C LEU A 282 -19.45 -21.89 -18.08
N VAL A 283 -20.63 -21.93 -18.71
CA VAL A 283 -21.45 -20.73 -18.98
C VAL A 283 -21.81 -20.02 -17.67
N LEU A 284 -22.20 -20.76 -16.64
CA LEU A 284 -22.57 -20.19 -15.34
C LEU A 284 -21.38 -19.50 -14.67
N VAL A 285 -20.22 -20.18 -14.55
CA VAL A 285 -19.03 -19.61 -13.90
C VAL A 285 -18.51 -18.38 -14.66
N ILE A 286 -18.41 -18.47 -15.99
CA ILE A 286 -17.97 -17.32 -16.82
C ILE A 286 -18.99 -16.18 -16.74
N GLY A 287 -20.29 -16.49 -16.77
CA GLY A 287 -21.36 -15.51 -16.66
C GLY A 287 -21.31 -14.73 -15.36
N ILE A 288 -21.16 -15.41 -14.22
CA ILE A 288 -21.01 -14.77 -12.90
C ILE A 288 -19.74 -13.93 -12.85
N PHE A 289 -18.63 -14.43 -13.38
CA PHE A 289 -17.37 -13.68 -13.44
C PHE A 289 -17.51 -12.38 -14.25
N LEU A 290 -18.09 -12.43 -15.45
CA LEU A 290 -18.31 -11.26 -16.30
C LEU A 290 -19.29 -10.28 -15.66
N LEU A 291 -20.38 -10.78 -15.05
CA LEU A 291 -21.35 -9.97 -14.35
C LEU A 291 -20.71 -9.19 -13.20
N ASN A 292 -19.88 -9.87 -12.37
CA ASN A 292 -19.12 -9.21 -11.31
C ASN A 292 -18.20 -8.12 -11.87
N LYS A 293 -17.49 -8.38 -12.97
CA LYS A 293 -16.60 -7.41 -13.62
C LYS A 293 -17.34 -6.15 -14.10
N ILE A 294 -18.58 -6.30 -14.57
CA ILE A 294 -19.43 -5.17 -14.99
C ILE A 294 -19.94 -4.41 -13.77
N LEU A 295 -20.53 -5.11 -12.80
CA LEU A 295 -21.15 -4.49 -11.63
C LEU A 295 -20.15 -3.70 -10.79
N VAL A 296 -18.90 -4.17 -10.66
CA VAL A 296 -17.85 -3.46 -9.91
C VAL A 296 -17.55 -2.07 -10.47
N LYS A 297 -17.75 -1.83 -11.78
CA LYS A 297 -17.54 -0.49 -12.36
C LYS A 297 -18.63 0.52 -11.97
N TRP A 298 -19.80 0.03 -11.57
CA TRP A 298 -21.00 0.83 -11.29
C TRP A 298 -21.30 0.90 -9.79
N ALA A 299 -20.54 0.14 -8.99
CA ALA A 299 -20.59 0.06 -7.55
C ALA A 299 -19.58 1.02 -6.92
#